data_AF-A0A2G9N0R6-F1
#
_entry.id   AF-A0A2G9N0R6-F1
#
_cell.length_a   1.000
_cell.length_b   1.000
_cell.length_c   1.000
_cell.angle_alpha   90.00
_cell.angle_beta   90.00
_cell.angle_gamma   90.00
#
_symmetry.space_group_name_H-M   'P 1'
#
loop_
_entity.id
_entity.type
_entity.pdbx_description
1 polymer ?
#
loop_
_entity_poly.entity_id
_entity_poly.type
_entity_poly.pdbx_seq_one_letter_code
_entity_poly.pdbx_strand_id
1 'polypeptide(L)'
;MQIKKQDLLGYFRKLGMEIVQDKTNLRLFLIYPPGKPSFQTQAKYLLHIPKSGSISTAELFKLATLSAQLKKDLLLPAKNTPPFHFLNLRKISP
;
A
#
# COMPACT_ATOMS: atom_id res chain seq x y z
N MET A 1 19.05 -7.12 -5.54
CA MET A 1 18.32 -7.89 -4.52
C MET A 1 16.84 -7.51 -4.61
N GLN A 2 15.94 -8.45 -4.93
CA GLN A 2 14.49 -8.17 -4.97
C GLN A 2 13.87 -8.37 -3.58
N ILE A 3 12.96 -7.49 -3.14
CA ILE A 3 12.22 -7.69 -1.89
C ILE A 3 11.42 -8.98 -1.98
N LYS A 4 11.57 -9.86 -0.99
CA LYS A 4 10.61 -10.94 -0.81
C LYS A 4 9.36 -10.35 -0.15
N LYS A 5 8.18 -10.68 -0.65
CA LYS A 5 6.86 -10.28 -0.09
C LYS A 5 6.79 -10.42 1.44
N GLN A 6 7.50 -11.39 2.01
CA GLN A 6 7.62 -11.64 3.45
C GLN A 6 8.26 -10.49 4.25
N ASP A 7 9.21 -9.74 3.68
CA ASP A 7 9.92 -8.66 4.40
C ASP A 7 9.02 -7.44 4.63
N LEU A 8 8.20 -7.10 3.63
CA LEU A 8 7.19 -6.03 3.72
C LEU A 8 6.07 -6.40 4.70
N LEU A 9 5.59 -7.65 4.68
CA LEU A 9 4.62 -8.14 5.66
C LEU A 9 5.18 -8.09 7.08
N GLY A 10 6.45 -8.49 7.26
CA GLY A 10 7.15 -8.42 8.53
C GLY A 10 7.32 -7.00 9.05
N TYR A 11 7.59 -6.04 8.15
CA TYR A 11 7.70 -4.63 8.51
C TYR A 11 6.38 -4.07 9.08
N PHE A 12 5.25 -4.25 8.37
CA PHE A 12 3.97 -3.74 8.87
C PHE A 12 3.52 -4.42 10.16
N ARG A 13 3.76 -5.74 10.30
CA ARG A 13 3.50 -6.46 11.56
C ARG A 13 4.30 -5.90 12.73
N LYS A 14 5.58 -5.53 12.53
CA LYS A 14 6.40 -4.89 13.59
C LYS A 14 5.84 -3.53 14.02
N LEU A 15 5.14 -2.83 13.13
CA LEU A 15 4.41 -1.59 13.43
C LEU A 15 3.02 -1.83 14.04
N GLY A 16 2.66 -3.09 14.32
CA GLY A 16 1.34 -3.49 14.81
C GLY A 16 0.23 -3.37 13.77
N MET A 17 0.56 -3.13 12.50
CA MET A 17 -0.40 -2.98 11.41
C MET A 17 -0.70 -4.34 10.76
N GLU A 18 -1.96 -4.55 10.41
CA GLU A 18 -2.36 -5.70 9.61
C GLU A 18 -2.30 -5.35 8.12
N ILE A 19 -1.77 -6.27 7.31
CA ILE A 19 -1.66 -6.11 5.86
C ILE A 19 -2.25 -7.34 5.17
N VAL A 20 -3.23 -7.11 4.30
CA VAL A 20 -3.98 -8.15 3.60
C VAL A 20 -3.95 -7.87 2.11
N GLN A 21 -3.80 -8.90 1.28
CA GLN A 21 -3.85 -8.74 -0.17
C GLN A 21 -5.30 -8.51 -0.61
N ASP A 22 -5.53 -7.54 -1.49
CA ASP A 22 -6.87 -7.26 -2.01
C ASP A 22 -7.33 -8.43 -2.91
N LYS A 23 -8.58 -8.89 -2.70
CA LYS A 23 -9.14 -10.05 -3.41
C LYS A 23 -9.52 -9.71 -4.86
N THR A 24 -9.84 -8.46 -5.15
CA THR A 24 -10.27 -8.00 -6.48
C THR A 24 -9.08 -7.60 -7.34
N ASN A 25 -8.03 -7.05 -6.73
CA ASN A 25 -6.81 -6.67 -7.39
C ASN A 25 -5.61 -7.23 -6.64
N LEU A 26 -5.14 -8.40 -7.09
CA LEU A 26 -4.01 -9.11 -6.49
C LEU A 26 -2.69 -8.31 -6.49
N ARG A 27 -2.62 -7.15 -7.15
CA ARG A 27 -1.46 -6.24 -7.11
C ARG A 27 -1.55 -5.19 -6.02
N LEU A 28 -2.61 -5.19 -5.23
CA LEU A 28 -2.86 -4.22 -4.16
C LEU A 28 -2.90 -4.92 -2.80
N PHE A 29 -2.47 -4.17 -1.79
CA PHE A 29 -2.52 -4.58 -0.40
C PHE A 29 -3.28 -3.53 0.39
N LEU A 30 -4.14 -3.99 1.27
CA LEU A 30 -4.89 -3.19 2.23
C LEU A 30 -4.14 -3.20 3.55
N ILE A 31 -3.85 -2.02 4.10
CA ILE A 31 -3.18 -1.88 5.38
C ILE A 31 -4.15 -1.27 6.39
N TYR A 32 -4.31 -1.97 7.50
CA TYR A 32 -5.19 -1.60 8.60
C TYR A 32 -4.37 -0.95 9.72
N PRO A 33 -4.92 0.08 10.37
CA PRO A 33 -4.26 0.73 11.49
C PRO A 33 -4.05 -0.24 12.65
N PRO A 34 -3.05 0.01 13.51
CA PRO A 34 -2.75 -0.88 14.62
C PRO A 34 -3.88 -0.94 15.65
N GLY A 35 -3.98 -2.06 16.35
CA GLY A 35 -4.89 -2.25 17.48
C GLY A 35 -6.36 -2.52 17.13
N LYS A 36 -6.71 -2.64 15.85
CA LYS A 36 -8.04 -3.09 15.44
C LYS A 36 -7.94 -4.18 14.37
N PRO A 37 -8.69 -5.28 14.47
CA PRO A 37 -8.63 -6.34 13.49
C PRO A 37 -9.30 -5.93 12.17
N SER A 38 -8.79 -6.45 11.05
CA SER A 38 -9.25 -6.13 9.68
C SER A 38 -10.75 -6.37 9.43
N PHE A 39 -11.38 -7.26 10.18
CA PHE A 39 -12.83 -7.54 10.06
C PHE A 39 -13.73 -6.49 10.73
N GLN A 40 -13.18 -5.62 11.59
CA GLN A 40 -13.92 -4.56 12.29
C GLN A 40 -13.54 -3.15 11.83
N THR A 41 -12.48 -3.00 11.04
CA THR A 41 -11.90 -1.68 10.72
C THR A 41 -11.68 -1.54 9.24
N GLN A 42 -11.97 -0.35 8.69
CA GLN A 42 -11.67 -0.05 7.30
C GLN A 42 -10.15 0.12 7.12
N ALA A 43 -9.60 -0.48 6.07
CA ALA A 43 -8.20 -0.27 5.71
C ALA A 43 -7.94 1.21 5.46
N LYS A 44 -6.89 1.74 6.08
CA LYS A 44 -6.50 3.16 5.99
C LYS A 44 -5.66 3.44 4.76
N TYR A 45 -4.80 2.49 4.40
CA TYR A 45 -3.88 2.64 3.26
C TYR A 45 -4.11 1.55 2.22
N LEU A 46 -3.88 1.95 0.96
CA LEU A 46 -3.79 1.09 -0.19
C LEU A 46 -2.32 1.07 -0.64
N LEU A 47 -1.64 -0.06 -0.51
CA LEU A 47 -0.25 -0.23 -0.92
C LEU A 47 -0.18 -0.91 -2.29
N HIS A 48 0.62 -0.35 -3.18
CA HIS A 48 0.98 -0.97 -4.45
C HIS A 48 2.50 -1.17 -4.53
N ILE A 49 2.93 -2.37 -4.93
CA ILE A 49 4.35 -2.72 -5.11
C ILE A 49 4.60 -2.93 -6.61
N PRO A 50 5.30 -2.00 -7.30
CA PRO A 50 5.58 -2.13 -8.73
C PRO A 50 6.52 -3.30 -9.00
N LYS A 51 6.28 -4.05 -10.09
CA LYS A 51 7.12 -5.21 -10.46
C LYS A 51 8.55 -4.82 -10.87
N SER A 52 8.71 -3.69 -11.55
CA SER A 52 9.98 -3.20 -12.10
C SER A 52 10.66 -2.14 -11.22
N GLY A 53 10.06 -1.77 -10.08
CA GLY A 53 10.49 -0.61 -9.29
C GLY A 53 10.18 0.74 -9.94
N SER A 54 9.63 0.75 -11.15
CA SER A 54 9.09 1.93 -11.83
C SER A 54 7.57 1.84 -11.94
N ILE A 55 6.91 3.00 -11.93
CA ILE A 55 5.47 3.12 -12.14
C ILE A 55 5.23 4.11 -13.27
N SER A 56 4.35 3.76 -14.20
CA SER A 56 3.95 4.69 -15.27
C SER A 56 3.02 5.78 -14.73
N THR A 57 3.02 6.96 -15.36
CA THR A 57 2.07 8.03 -15.03
C THR A 57 0.61 7.60 -15.15
N ALA A 58 0.27 6.80 -16.17
CA ALA A 58 -1.07 6.25 -16.34
C ALA A 58 -1.47 5.31 -15.18
N GLU A 59 -0.57 4.40 -14.77
CA GLU A 59 -0.80 3.51 -13.64
C GLU A 59 -0.91 4.29 -12.32
N LEU A 60 -0.04 5.28 -12.13
CA LEU A 60 -0.08 6.18 -10.97
C LEU A 60 -1.42 6.90 -10.85
N PHE A 61 -1.92 7.48 -11.95
CA PHE A 61 -3.18 8.20 -11.97
C PHE A 61 -4.38 7.27 -11.70
N LYS A 62 -4.34 6.06 -12.26
CA LYS A 62 -5.35 5.02 -12.01
C LYS A 62 -5.38 4.64 -10.52
N LEU A 63 -4.22 4.40 -9.91
CA LEU A 63 -4.12 4.05 -8.50
C LEU A 63 -4.54 5.20 -7.58
N ALA A 64 -4.14 6.43 -7.89
CA ALA A 64 -4.53 7.62 -7.11
C ALA A 64 -6.04 7.89 -7.19
N THR A 65 -6.65 7.65 -8.35
CA THR A 65 -8.12 7.75 -8.50
C THR A 65 -8.82 6.64 -7.73
N LEU A 66 -8.34 5.40 -7.83
CA LEU A 66 -8.89 4.27 -7.08
C LEU A 66 -8.80 4.49 -5.56
N SER A 67 -7.64 4.93 -5.06
CA SER A 67 -7.46 5.18 -3.62
C SER A 67 -8.39 6.28 -3.12
N ALA A 68 -8.58 7.35 -3.90
CA ALA A 68 -9.52 8.42 -3.59
C ALA A 68 -10.98 7.94 -3.55
N GLN A 69 -11.42 7.16 -4.54
CA GLN A 69 -12.77 6.55 -4.56
C GLN A 69 -13.01 5.67 -3.33
N LEU A 70 -11.98 4.92 -2.94
CA LEU A 70 -12.01 4.04 -1.78
C LEU A 70 -11.82 4.77 -0.44
N LYS A 71 -11.61 6.10 -0.46
CA LYS A 71 -11.28 6.95 0.70
C LYS A 71 -10.06 6.43 1.48
N LYS A 72 -9.01 6.01 0.77
CA LYS A 72 -7.74 5.49 1.31
C LYS A 72 -6.55 6.29 0.80
N ASP A 73 -5.51 6.32 1.61
CA ASP A 73 -4.20 6.88 1.23
C ASP A 73 -3.44 5.88 0.37
N LEU A 74 -2.88 6.31 -0.78
CA LEU A 74 -2.06 5.45 -1.64
C LEU A 74 -0.61 5.45 -1.12
N LEU A 75 -0.08 4.28 -0.80
CA LEU A 75 1.32 4.08 -0.46
C LEU A 75 2.06 3.41 -1.62
N LEU A 76 3.22 3.96 -1.96
CA LEU A 76 4.17 3.38 -2.90
C LEU A 76 5.53 3.20 -2.21
N PRO A 77 6.20 2.03 -2.33
CA PRO A 77 7.55 1.86 -1.79
C PRO A 77 8.54 2.74 -2.57
N ALA A 78 9.26 3.61 -1.85
CA ALA A 78 10.33 4.44 -2.38
C ALA A 78 11.68 3.71 -2.40
N LYS A 79 11.89 2.82 -1.41
CA LYS A 79 13.06 1.96 -1.32
C LYS A 79 12.64 0.52 -1.13
N ASN A 80 13.31 -0.35 -1.89
CA ASN A 80 13.10 -1.78 -1.87
C ASN A 80 14.02 -2.51 -0.88
N THR A 81 14.57 -1.80 0.09
CA THR A 81 15.45 -2.35 1.12
C THR A 81 15.10 -1.74 2.48
N PRO A 82 15.27 -2.49 3.58
CA PRO A 82 15.20 -1.91 4.91
C PRO A 82 16.26 -0.81 5.10
N PRO A 83 15.94 0.30 5.79
CA PRO A 83 14.61 0.68 6.26
C PRO A 83 13.66 1.00 5.09
N PHE A 84 12.45 0.44 5.12
CA PHE A 84 11.46 0.66 4.06
C PHE A 84 10.94 2.10 4.15
N HIS A 85 10.99 2.80 3.02
CA HIS A 85 10.39 4.14 2.88
C HIS A 85 9.22 4.06 1.92
N PHE A 86 8.18 4.85 2.20
CA PHE A 86 6.97 4.91 1.39
C PHE A 86 6.64 6.35 1.03
N LEU A 87 6.24 6.56 -0.22
CA LEU A 87 5.58 7.78 -0.66
C LEU A 87 4.09 7.65 -0.35
N ASN A 88 3.53 8.62 0.35
CA ASN A 88 2.09 8.74 0.54
C ASN A 88 1.52 9.73 -0.48
N LEU A 89 0.58 9.26 -1.30
CA LEU A 89 -0.04 10.02 -2.37
C LEU A 89 -1.54 10.16 -2.10
N ARG A 90 -2.02 11.40 -2.24
CA ARG A 90 -3.45 11.73 -2.19
C ARG A 90 -3.83 12.51 -3.43
N LYS A 91 -4.94 12.13 -4.05
CA LYS A 91 -5.58 12.94 -5.08
C LYS A 91 -6.26 14.11 -4.39
N ILE A 92 -5.86 15.33 -4.75
CA ILE A 92 -6.47 16.57 -4.28
C ILE A 92 -7.32 17.09 -5.44
N SER A 93 -8.60 17.39 -5.18
CA SER A 93 -9.38 18.19 -6.11
C SER A 93 -8.94 19.64 -5.97
N PRO A 94 -8.63 20.34 -7.08
CA PRO A 94 -8.36 21.78 -7.02
C PRO A 94 -9.56 22.56 -6.49
#